data_AF-A0A3C1T3N6-F1
#
_entry.id   AF-A0A3C1T3N6-F1
#
_cell.length_a   1.000
_cell.length_b   1.000
_cell.length_c   1.000
_cell.angle_alpha   90.00
_cell.angle_beta   90.00
_cell.angle_gamma   90.00
#
_symmetry.space_group_name_H-M   'P 1'
#
loop_
_entity.id
_entity.type
_entity.pdbx_description
1 polymer ?
#
loop_
_entity_poly.entity_id
_entity_poly.type
_entity_poly.pdbx_seq_one_letter_code
_entity_poly.pdbx_strand_id
1 'polypeptide(L)'
;MKRLKVILEKEFRQVFRNPAILRLVLVMPVVQLLVFPFAANYEVKNVLLSVVDHDHSSYSQKFINKITGSGYFKLTDYSPSYNQAMKAVEADKADLIIEIPPAFEKDLIRDNKASMLIAVNAVNGTKANLGGAYAANIVRDFNSEIQMQWIQLPRFSNQPVIEITSSSWYNPTMNYKFFMVPGILVTLLTMIGSFMAALNIVHEKEIGTIEQINVSPITKVEFILGKLIPFWIMGLVTLTLGLLVSWLFYSIIPVGSIS
;
A
#
# COMPACT_ATOMS: atom_id res chain seq x y z
N MET A 1 32.39 32.84 8.63
CA MET A 1 30.96 33.16 8.34
C MET A 1 30.73 33.91 7.02
N LYS A 2 31.49 34.96 6.65
CA LYS A 2 31.30 35.66 5.37
C LYS A 2 31.45 34.76 4.13
N ARG A 3 32.41 33.84 4.11
CA ARG A 3 32.67 32.92 2.97
C ARG A 3 31.53 31.94 2.71
N LEU A 4 31.08 31.22 3.75
CA LEU A 4 29.92 30.33 3.66
C LEU A 4 28.67 31.04 3.12
N LYS A 5 28.38 32.27 3.58
CA LYS A 5 27.24 33.04 3.09
C LYS A 5 27.30 33.29 1.57
N VAL A 6 28.49 33.63 1.04
CA VAL A 6 28.68 33.86 -0.40
C VAL A 6 28.47 32.57 -1.20
N ILE A 7 28.97 31.43 -0.70
CA ILE A 7 28.74 30.12 -1.33
C ILE A 7 27.24 29.79 -1.35
N LEU A 8 26.56 29.96 -0.22
CA LEU A 8 25.12 29.72 -0.13
C LEU A 8 24.33 30.60 -1.10
N GLU A 9 24.64 31.90 -1.18
CA GLU A 9 23.96 32.82 -2.10
C GLU A 9 24.14 32.40 -3.55
N LYS A 10 25.35 31.98 -3.93
CA LYS A 10 25.65 31.45 -5.26
C LYS A 10 24.84 30.18 -5.56
N GLU A 11 24.83 29.21 -4.66
CA GLU A 11 24.11 27.94 -4.85
C GLU A 11 22.59 28.15 -4.93
N PHE A 12 22.01 28.97 -4.05
CA PHE A 12 20.59 29.33 -4.15
C PHE A 12 20.27 30.00 -5.48
N ARG A 13 21.09 30.97 -5.90
CA ARG A 13 20.89 31.64 -7.19
C ARG A 13 21.00 30.67 -8.36
N GLN A 14 21.89 29.67 -8.30
CA GLN A 14 22.02 28.64 -9.32
C GLN A 14 20.77 27.74 -9.39
N VAL A 15 20.24 27.33 -8.24
CA VAL A 15 19.00 26.55 -8.14
C VAL A 15 17.82 27.34 -8.71
N PHE A 16 17.60 28.58 -8.26
CA PHE A 16 16.48 29.42 -8.70
C PHE A 16 16.59 29.86 -10.17
N ARG A 17 17.80 29.92 -10.75
CA ARG A 17 17.97 30.21 -12.18
C ARG A 17 17.82 28.99 -13.07
N ASN A 18 17.83 27.77 -12.52
CA ASN A 18 17.67 26.55 -13.30
C ASN A 18 16.18 26.13 -13.35
N PRO A 19 15.46 26.40 -14.46
CA PRO A 19 14.04 26.09 -14.57
C PRO A 19 13.77 24.57 -14.58
N ALA A 20 14.75 23.72 -14.87
CA ALA A 20 14.59 22.28 -14.77
C ALA A 20 14.55 21.84 -13.30
N ILE A 21 15.47 22.35 -12.47
CA ILE A 21 15.48 22.05 -11.03
C ILE A 21 14.20 22.56 -10.37
N LEU A 22 13.79 23.80 -10.66
CA LEU A 22 12.57 24.37 -10.11
C LEU A 22 11.32 23.57 -10.51
N ARG A 23 11.20 23.15 -11.78
CA ARG A 23 10.08 22.30 -12.21
C ARG A 23 10.11 20.92 -11.55
N LEU A 24 11.28 20.32 -11.41
CA LEU A 24 11.45 19.03 -10.76
C LEU A 24 11.09 19.08 -9.27
N VAL A 25 11.41 20.17 -8.57
CA VAL A 25 11.12 20.32 -7.14
C VAL A 25 9.70 20.82 -6.86
N LEU A 26 9.15 21.70 -7.70
CA LEU A 26 7.83 22.30 -7.44
C LEU A 26 6.68 21.60 -8.18
N VAL A 27 6.87 21.22 -9.44
CA VAL A 27 5.78 20.73 -10.30
C VAL A 27 5.66 19.22 -10.24
N MET A 28 6.79 18.51 -10.35
CA MET A 28 6.80 17.04 -10.40
C MET A 28 6.12 16.38 -9.18
N PRO A 29 6.34 16.84 -7.93
CA PRO A 29 5.69 16.25 -6.77
C PRO A 29 4.17 16.48 -6.77
N VAL A 30 3.71 17.68 -7.17
CA VAL A 30 2.26 17.96 -7.28
C VAL A 30 1.63 17.02 -8.29
N VAL A 31 2.20 16.93 -9.50
CA VAL A 31 1.64 16.09 -10.56
C VAL A 31 1.63 14.63 -10.14
N GLN A 32 2.73 14.12 -9.57
CA GLN A 32 2.76 12.74 -9.11
C GLN A 32 1.76 12.46 -7.99
N LEU A 33 1.67 13.35 -6.99
CA LEU A 33 0.70 13.20 -5.90
C LEU A 33 -0.74 13.35 -6.37
N LEU A 34 -1.01 14.05 -7.47
CA LEU A 34 -2.36 14.12 -8.06
C LEU A 34 -2.68 12.95 -8.98
N VAL A 35 -1.68 12.30 -9.59
CA VAL A 35 -1.91 11.25 -10.59
C VAL A 35 -1.74 9.86 -9.98
N PHE A 36 -0.63 9.60 -9.30
CA PHE A 36 -0.25 8.25 -8.88
C PHE A 36 -1.20 7.63 -7.85
N PRO A 37 -1.71 8.35 -6.83
CA PRO A 37 -2.70 7.77 -5.92
C PRO A 37 -3.99 7.31 -6.60
N PHE A 38 -4.33 7.88 -7.77
CA PHE A 38 -5.48 7.45 -8.56
C PHE A 38 -5.11 6.35 -9.56
N ALA A 39 -3.96 6.46 -10.22
CA ALA A 39 -3.49 5.47 -11.20
C ALA A 39 -3.19 4.11 -10.55
N ALA A 40 -2.69 4.13 -9.32
CA ALA A 40 -2.45 2.95 -8.53
C ALA A 40 -3.57 2.71 -7.52
N ASN A 41 -4.78 3.20 -7.76
CA ASN A 41 -5.94 2.84 -6.95
C ASN A 41 -6.22 1.34 -7.11
N TYR A 42 -5.50 0.51 -6.35
CA TYR A 42 -5.75 -0.91 -6.17
C TYR A 42 -6.86 -1.08 -5.13
N GLU A 43 -7.96 -0.34 -5.25
CA GLU A 43 -9.21 -0.78 -4.62
C GLU A 43 -9.60 -2.07 -5.34
N VAL A 44 -9.22 -3.21 -4.76
CA VAL A 44 -9.64 -4.52 -5.25
C VAL A 44 -11.10 -4.73 -4.83
N LYS A 45 -11.98 -3.96 -5.45
CA LYS A 45 -13.42 -4.23 -5.50
C LYS A 45 -13.65 -5.05 -6.75
N ASN A 46 -14.50 -6.08 -6.67
CA ASN A 46 -14.75 -7.05 -7.73
C ASN A 46 -13.61 -8.06 -7.96
N VAL A 47 -13.05 -8.65 -6.89
CA VAL A 47 -12.27 -9.90 -7.04
C VAL A 47 -13.17 -10.93 -7.69
N LEU A 48 -12.82 -11.40 -8.89
CA LEU A 48 -13.62 -12.40 -9.59
C LEU A 48 -13.51 -13.74 -8.86
N LEU A 49 -14.62 -14.26 -8.38
CA LEU A 49 -14.69 -15.45 -7.53
C LEU A 49 -15.38 -16.59 -8.28
N SER A 50 -14.67 -17.71 -8.42
CA SER A 50 -15.25 -18.99 -8.83
C SER A 50 -15.45 -19.88 -7.60
N VAL A 51 -16.63 -20.48 -7.45
CA VAL A 51 -16.95 -21.35 -6.32
C VAL A 51 -17.11 -22.79 -6.80
N VAL A 52 -16.43 -23.71 -6.14
CA VAL A 52 -16.61 -25.16 -6.27
C VAL A 52 -17.21 -25.65 -4.96
N ASP A 53 -18.51 -25.94 -4.97
CA ASP A 53 -19.23 -26.44 -3.81
C ASP A 53 -19.56 -27.92 -4.01
N HIS A 54 -18.87 -28.81 -3.28
CA HIS A 54 -19.15 -30.25 -3.31
C HIS A 54 -20.14 -30.69 -2.23
N ASP A 55 -20.49 -29.82 -1.28
CA ASP A 55 -21.32 -30.16 -0.12
C ASP A 55 -22.79 -29.79 -0.34
N HIS A 56 -23.07 -28.67 -1.01
CA HIS A 56 -24.42 -28.17 -1.31
C HIS A 56 -25.33 -28.05 -0.08
N SER A 57 -24.72 -27.86 1.09
CA SER A 57 -25.36 -27.81 2.39
C SER A 57 -25.81 -26.42 2.80
N SER A 58 -26.53 -26.31 3.91
CA SER A 58 -27.01 -25.01 4.41
C SER A 58 -25.85 -24.11 4.84
N TYR A 59 -24.81 -24.68 5.49
CA TYR A 59 -23.64 -23.94 5.92
C TYR A 59 -22.74 -23.53 4.75
N SER A 60 -22.60 -24.38 3.72
CA SER A 60 -21.85 -24.02 2.50
C SER A 60 -22.48 -22.80 1.81
N GLN A 61 -23.80 -22.80 1.62
CA GLN A 61 -24.55 -21.70 1.02
C GLN A 61 -24.50 -20.43 1.88
N LYS A 62 -24.57 -20.56 3.21
CA LYS A 62 -24.44 -19.42 4.14
C LYS A 62 -23.06 -18.76 4.01
N PHE A 63 -21.99 -19.55 3.90
CA PHE A 63 -20.65 -19.01 3.67
C PHE A 63 -20.54 -18.31 2.32
N ILE A 64 -21.04 -18.92 1.25
CA ILE A 64 -21.03 -18.34 -0.11
C ILE A 64 -21.80 -17.00 -0.15
N ASN A 65 -22.95 -16.92 0.52
CA ASN A 65 -23.72 -15.68 0.63
C ASN A 65 -22.98 -14.61 1.42
N LYS A 66 -22.27 -14.98 2.48
CA LYS A 66 -21.46 -14.05 3.27
C LYS A 66 -20.30 -13.46 2.46
N ILE A 67 -19.59 -14.30 1.69
CA ILE A 67 -18.45 -13.82 0.90
C ILE A 67 -18.89 -12.94 -0.27
N THR A 68 -19.97 -13.31 -0.96
CA THR A 68 -20.54 -12.52 -2.07
C THR A 68 -21.22 -11.25 -1.59
N GLY A 69 -21.83 -11.26 -0.40
CA GLY A 69 -22.45 -10.09 0.23
C GLY A 69 -21.46 -9.07 0.81
N SER A 70 -20.16 -9.42 0.91
CA SER A 70 -19.12 -8.53 1.46
C SER A 70 -18.80 -7.30 0.59
N GLY A 71 -19.16 -7.33 -0.70
CA GLY A 71 -18.85 -6.27 -1.67
C GLY A 71 -17.41 -6.29 -2.23
N TYR A 72 -16.54 -7.17 -1.72
CA TYR A 72 -15.18 -7.35 -2.24
C TYR A 72 -15.11 -8.35 -3.39
N PHE A 73 -15.96 -9.39 -3.34
CA PHE A 73 -15.98 -10.50 -4.27
C PHE A 73 -17.17 -10.42 -5.22
N LYS A 74 -16.94 -10.69 -6.49
CA LYS A 74 -17.97 -10.85 -7.50
C LYS A 74 -17.99 -12.30 -7.94
N LEU A 75 -19.06 -13.02 -7.58
CA LEU A 75 -19.25 -14.40 -8.04
C LEU A 75 -19.39 -14.41 -9.56
N THR A 76 -18.50 -15.13 -10.24
CA THR A 76 -18.51 -15.29 -11.70
C THR A 76 -19.19 -16.56 -12.13
N ASP A 77 -18.98 -17.64 -11.39
CA ASP A 77 -19.49 -18.97 -11.73
C ASP A 77 -19.48 -19.92 -10.53
N TYR A 78 -20.34 -20.93 -10.63
CA TYR A 78 -20.24 -22.16 -9.87
C TYR A 78 -19.58 -23.21 -10.75
N SER A 79 -18.33 -23.53 -10.45
CA SER A 79 -17.56 -24.53 -11.17
C SER A 79 -17.78 -25.92 -10.57
N PRO A 80 -17.98 -26.97 -11.38
CA PRO A 80 -18.26 -28.32 -10.87
C PRO A 80 -17.01 -29.04 -10.34
N SER A 81 -15.81 -28.50 -10.57
CA SER A 81 -14.56 -29.06 -10.04
C SER A 81 -13.46 -28.01 -10.02
N TYR A 82 -12.45 -28.21 -9.17
CA TYR A 82 -11.26 -27.36 -9.12
C TYR A 82 -10.58 -27.18 -10.47
N ASN A 83 -10.47 -28.25 -11.27
CA ASN A 83 -9.84 -28.19 -12.59
C ASN A 83 -10.61 -27.30 -13.57
N GLN A 84 -11.95 -27.23 -13.47
CA GLN A 84 -12.73 -26.32 -14.29
C GLN A 84 -12.64 -24.88 -13.80
N ALA A 85 -12.63 -24.67 -12.48
CA ALA A 85 -12.38 -23.35 -11.90
C ALA A 85 -11.00 -22.82 -12.28
N MET A 86 -9.98 -23.69 -12.32
CA MET A 86 -8.63 -23.33 -12.77
C MET A 86 -8.61 -22.86 -14.22
N LYS A 87 -9.38 -23.48 -15.12
CA LYS A 87 -9.52 -22.97 -16.50
C LYS A 87 -10.15 -21.57 -16.55
N ALA A 88 -11.05 -21.25 -15.63
CA ALA A 88 -11.59 -19.90 -15.51
C ALA A 88 -10.51 -18.90 -15.05
N VAL A 89 -9.61 -19.31 -14.14
CA VAL A 89 -8.44 -18.52 -13.74
C VAL A 89 -7.48 -18.32 -14.92
N GLU A 90 -7.15 -19.37 -15.65
CA GLU A 90 -6.29 -19.32 -16.85
C GLU A 90 -6.88 -18.41 -17.95
N ALA A 91 -8.20 -18.33 -18.04
CA ALA A 91 -8.92 -17.48 -18.98
C ALA A 91 -9.17 -16.04 -18.47
N ASP A 92 -8.58 -15.65 -17.34
CA ASP A 92 -8.76 -14.34 -16.68
C ASP A 92 -10.22 -14.02 -16.31
N LYS A 93 -11.04 -15.07 -16.11
CA LYS A 93 -12.45 -14.99 -15.69
C LYS A 93 -12.63 -15.19 -14.18
N ALA A 94 -11.59 -15.63 -13.47
CA ALA A 94 -11.57 -15.76 -12.03
C ALA A 94 -10.20 -15.31 -11.47
N ASP A 95 -10.21 -14.54 -10.38
CA ASP A 95 -9.02 -14.13 -9.63
C ASP A 95 -8.79 -15.06 -8.41
N LEU A 96 -9.85 -15.69 -7.91
CA LEU A 96 -9.84 -16.53 -6.70
C LEU A 96 -10.81 -17.70 -6.86
N ILE A 97 -10.40 -18.86 -6.35
CA ILE A 97 -11.21 -20.09 -6.29
C ILE A 97 -11.46 -20.43 -4.83
N ILE A 98 -12.72 -20.71 -4.49
CA ILE A 98 -13.09 -21.31 -3.21
C ILE A 98 -13.59 -22.72 -3.49
N GLU A 99 -12.99 -23.72 -2.86
CA GLU A 99 -13.43 -25.10 -2.93
C GLU A 99 -13.86 -25.60 -1.55
N ILE A 100 -15.15 -25.94 -1.46
CA ILE A 100 -15.80 -26.51 -0.29
C ILE A 100 -15.85 -28.03 -0.49
N PRO A 101 -15.17 -28.82 0.37
CA PRO A 101 -15.13 -30.27 0.22
C PRO A 101 -16.49 -30.91 0.52
N PRO A 102 -16.73 -32.14 0.06
CA PRO A 102 -17.92 -32.88 0.45
C PRO A 102 -17.95 -33.12 1.96
N ALA A 103 -19.14 -33.19 2.55
CA ALA A 103 -19.37 -33.38 3.98
C ALA A 103 -18.92 -32.21 4.86
N PHE A 104 -18.71 -31.01 4.30
CA PHE A 104 -18.31 -29.81 5.03
C PHE A 104 -19.24 -29.51 6.23
N GLU A 105 -20.56 -29.48 6.04
CA GLU A 105 -21.53 -29.26 7.12
C GLU A 105 -21.48 -30.38 8.17
N LYS A 106 -21.34 -31.63 7.73
CA LYS A 106 -21.28 -32.79 8.61
C LYS A 106 -20.05 -32.75 9.52
N ASP A 107 -18.88 -32.48 8.94
CA ASP A 107 -17.61 -32.42 9.66
C ASP A 107 -17.59 -31.21 10.60
N LEU A 108 -18.13 -30.07 10.14
CA LEU A 108 -18.33 -28.87 10.94
C LEU A 108 -19.18 -29.19 12.19
N ILE A 109 -20.37 -29.76 12.02
CA ILE A 109 -21.30 -30.04 13.14
C ILE A 109 -20.79 -31.15 14.07
N ARG A 110 -20.18 -32.21 13.51
CA ARG A 110 -19.78 -33.40 14.28
C ARG A 110 -18.45 -33.21 15.00
N ASP A 111 -17.46 -32.71 14.27
CA ASP A 111 -16.06 -32.70 14.70
C ASP A 111 -15.57 -31.29 15.05
N ASN A 112 -16.47 -30.29 15.02
CA ASN A 112 -16.18 -28.87 15.27
C ASN A 112 -15.02 -28.35 14.40
N LYS A 113 -14.86 -28.94 13.21
CA LYS A 113 -13.74 -28.68 12.31
C LYS A 113 -14.12 -29.06 10.89
N ALA A 114 -13.91 -28.13 9.97
CA ALA A 114 -13.98 -28.38 8.54
C ALA A 114 -12.84 -27.65 7.83
N SER A 115 -12.37 -28.20 6.73
CA SER A 115 -11.37 -27.57 5.86
C SER A 115 -12.03 -26.99 4.62
N MET A 116 -11.47 -25.91 4.09
CA MET A 116 -11.86 -25.32 2.81
C MET A 116 -10.59 -24.85 2.10
N LEU A 117 -10.54 -24.97 0.78
CA LEU A 117 -9.43 -24.47 -0.01
C LEU A 117 -9.77 -23.08 -0.56
N ILE A 118 -8.81 -22.18 -0.44
CA ILE A 118 -8.85 -20.84 -1.05
C ILE A 118 -7.60 -20.74 -1.92
N ALA A 119 -7.77 -20.85 -3.23
CA ALA A 119 -6.68 -20.72 -4.19
C ALA A 119 -6.74 -19.33 -4.84
N VAL A 120 -5.62 -18.62 -4.83
CA VAL A 120 -5.56 -17.23 -5.28
C VAL A 120 -4.62 -17.08 -6.46
N ASN A 121 -5.07 -16.43 -7.54
CA ASN A 121 -4.25 -16.17 -8.70
C ASN A 121 -3.19 -15.09 -8.40
N ALA A 122 -1.91 -15.49 -8.36
CA ALA A 122 -0.80 -14.62 -8.03
C ALA A 122 -0.21 -13.83 -9.22
N VAL A 123 -0.77 -13.94 -10.43
CA VAL A 123 -0.34 -13.15 -11.60
C VAL A 123 -0.41 -11.65 -11.29
N ASN A 124 -1.46 -11.20 -10.60
CA ASN A 124 -1.51 -9.89 -9.97
C ASN A 124 -1.27 -10.03 -8.47
N GLY A 125 -0.01 -9.89 -8.04
CA GLY A 125 0.39 -10.06 -6.64
C GLY A 125 -0.36 -9.15 -5.65
N THR A 126 -0.79 -7.95 -6.08
CA THR A 126 -1.57 -7.05 -5.22
C THR A 126 -3.00 -7.56 -5.02
N LYS A 127 -3.69 -7.95 -6.12
CA LYS A 127 -5.01 -8.59 -6.02
C LYS A 127 -4.95 -9.87 -5.21
N ALA A 128 -3.89 -10.66 -5.37
CA ALA A 128 -3.73 -11.92 -4.66
C ALA A 128 -3.61 -11.73 -3.15
N ASN A 129 -2.73 -10.81 -2.73
CA ASN A 129 -2.53 -10.50 -1.32
C ASN A 129 -3.80 -9.95 -0.67
N LEU A 130 -4.46 -8.99 -1.33
CA LEU A 130 -5.67 -8.37 -0.78
C LEU A 130 -6.87 -9.33 -0.80
N GLY A 131 -7.10 -10.03 -1.91
CA GLY A 131 -8.17 -11.03 -2.04
C GLY A 131 -8.03 -12.17 -1.03
N GLY A 132 -6.80 -12.68 -0.84
CA GLY A 132 -6.51 -13.69 0.19
C GLY A 132 -6.75 -13.16 1.62
N ALA A 133 -6.34 -11.93 1.91
CA ALA A 133 -6.57 -11.31 3.22
C ALA A 133 -8.06 -11.09 3.51
N TYR A 134 -8.83 -10.60 2.53
CA TYR A 134 -10.28 -10.43 2.66
C TYR A 134 -11.00 -11.76 2.85
N ALA A 135 -10.64 -12.78 2.06
CA ALA A 135 -11.21 -14.11 2.20
C ALA A 135 -10.91 -14.71 3.59
N ALA A 136 -9.68 -14.56 4.09
CA ALA A 136 -9.31 -15.02 5.43
C ALA A 136 -10.09 -14.31 6.54
N ASN A 137 -10.33 -12.99 6.43
CA ASN A 137 -11.16 -12.27 7.39
C ASN A 137 -12.62 -12.74 7.37
N ILE A 138 -13.20 -12.94 6.17
CA ILE A 138 -14.57 -13.46 6.04
C ILE A 138 -14.70 -14.85 6.66
N VAL A 139 -13.70 -15.73 6.50
CA VAL A 139 -13.67 -17.04 7.15
C VAL A 139 -13.62 -16.92 8.67
N ARG A 140 -12.81 -16.00 9.22
CA ARG A 140 -12.77 -15.74 10.67
C ARG A 140 -14.12 -15.26 11.20
N ASP A 141 -14.74 -14.30 10.51
CA ASP A 141 -16.05 -13.77 10.88
C ASP A 141 -17.14 -14.85 10.78
N PHE A 142 -17.07 -15.74 9.78
CA PHE A 142 -17.98 -16.88 9.64
C PHE A 142 -17.82 -17.88 10.79
N ASN A 143 -16.57 -18.18 11.18
CA ASN A 143 -16.30 -19.05 12.32
C ASN A 143 -16.83 -18.45 13.64
N SER A 144 -16.66 -17.14 13.86
CA SER A 144 -17.19 -16.45 15.04
C SER A 144 -18.73 -16.54 15.10
N GLU A 145 -19.42 -16.33 13.97
CA GLU A 145 -20.87 -16.49 13.88
C GLU A 145 -21.36 -17.91 14.18
N ILE A 146 -20.67 -18.93 13.66
CA ILE A 146 -21.02 -20.34 13.92
C ILE A 146 -20.85 -20.64 15.42
N GLN A 147 -19.74 -20.21 16.02
CA GLN A 147 -19.48 -20.43 17.44
C GLN A 147 -20.56 -19.78 18.31
N MET A 148 -20.96 -18.54 18.02
CA MET A 148 -22.05 -17.86 18.73
C MET A 148 -23.39 -18.59 18.60
N GLN A 149 -23.69 -19.17 17.43
CA GLN A 149 -24.90 -19.96 17.21
C GLN A 149 -24.88 -21.27 18.01
N TRP A 150 -23.71 -21.92 18.13
CA TRP A 150 -23.57 -23.20 18.83
C TRP A 150 -23.43 -23.09 20.34
N ILE A 151 -22.99 -21.95 20.89
CA ILE A 151 -22.98 -21.66 22.33
C ILE A 151 -24.41 -21.74 22.94
N GLN A 152 -25.46 -21.61 22.12
CA GLN A 152 -26.84 -21.83 22.56
C GLN A 152 -27.25 -23.30 22.69
N LEU A 153 -26.44 -24.26 22.21
CA LEU A 153 -26.63 -25.70 22.44
C LEU A 153 -25.77 -26.14 23.64
N PRO A 154 -26.28 -26.99 24.55
CA PRO A 154 -25.53 -27.43 25.72
C PRO A 154 -24.47 -28.47 25.30
N ARG A 155 -23.34 -28.02 24.78
CA ARG A 155 -22.16 -28.87 24.55
C ARG A 155 -20.92 -28.24 25.17
N PHE A 156 -20.38 -28.98 26.14
CA PHE A 156 -19.19 -28.68 26.92
C PHE A 156 -17.95 -28.54 26.01
N SER A 157 -17.62 -27.31 25.62
CA SER A 157 -16.25 -26.94 25.26
C SER A 157 -16.08 -25.43 25.43
N ASN A 158 -16.05 -24.98 26.69
CA ASN A 158 -15.63 -23.62 27.04
C ASN A 158 -14.11 -23.51 26.90
N GLN A 159 -13.62 -23.38 25.68
CA GLN A 159 -12.35 -22.68 25.48
C GLN A 159 -12.68 -21.20 25.24
N PRO A 160 -12.22 -20.28 26.10
CA PRO A 160 -12.40 -18.86 25.84
C PRO A 160 -11.65 -18.54 24.54
N VAL A 161 -12.39 -18.28 23.48
CA VAL A 161 -11.84 -17.77 22.24
C VAL A 161 -11.50 -16.31 22.49
N ILE A 162 -10.22 -16.06 22.75
CA ILE A 162 -9.69 -14.70 22.83
C ILE A 162 -9.72 -14.16 21.39
N GLU A 163 -10.75 -13.39 21.08
CA GLU A 163 -10.87 -12.72 19.79
C GLU A 163 -9.85 -11.56 19.75
N ILE A 164 -8.73 -11.80 19.06
CA ILE A 164 -7.73 -10.76 18.81
C ILE A 164 -8.24 -9.93 17.62
N THR A 165 -9.02 -8.89 17.91
CA THR A 165 -9.45 -7.92 16.91
C THR A 165 -8.32 -6.93 16.64
N SER A 166 -7.60 -7.13 15.54
CA SER A 166 -6.63 -6.16 15.04
C SER A 166 -7.37 -5.02 14.34
N SER A 167 -7.32 -3.82 14.91
CA SER A 167 -7.85 -2.60 14.30
C SER A 167 -6.71 -1.73 13.79
N SER A 168 -6.80 -1.27 12.55
CA SER A 168 -5.84 -0.30 12.00
C SER A 168 -6.22 1.11 12.42
N TRP A 169 -5.48 1.71 13.36
CA TRP A 169 -5.85 2.99 13.98
C TRP A 169 -5.78 4.18 13.02
N TYR A 170 -4.86 4.16 12.05
CA TYR A 170 -4.68 5.23 11.06
C TYR A 170 -5.48 5.02 9.75
N ASN A 171 -5.85 3.78 9.43
CA ASN A 171 -6.61 3.47 8.21
C ASN A 171 -7.66 2.35 8.45
N PRO A 172 -8.71 2.61 9.24
CA PRO A 172 -9.71 1.58 9.61
C PRO A 172 -10.45 1.03 8.39
N THR A 173 -10.67 1.86 7.37
CA THR A 173 -11.37 1.50 6.13
C THR A 173 -10.44 0.94 5.06
N MET A 174 -9.14 0.79 5.37
CA MET A 174 -8.11 0.35 4.42
C MET A 174 -8.13 1.14 3.10
N ASN A 175 -8.47 2.42 3.17
CA ASN A 175 -8.52 3.28 2.00
C ASN A 175 -7.08 3.49 1.48
N TYR A 176 -6.87 3.05 0.24
CA TYR A 176 -5.55 2.94 -0.37
C TYR A 176 -4.83 4.28 -0.48
N LYS A 177 -5.57 5.39 -0.61
CA LYS A 177 -5.00 6.74 -0.71
C LYS A 177 -4.23 7.14 0.55
N PHE A 178 -4.71 6.75 1.74
CA PHE A 178 -4.05 7.02 3.01
C PHE A 178 -2.72 6.26 3.16
N PHE A 179 -2.57 5.13 2.47
CA PHE A 179 -1.32 4.37 2.42
C PHE A 179 -0.37 4.91 1.35
N MET A 180 -0.90 5.19 0.16
CA MET A 180 -0.07 5.48 -1.01
C MET A 180 0.51 6.89 -1.01
N VAL A 181 -0.28 7.89 -0.59
CA VAL A 181 0.14 9.31 -0.62
C VAL A 181 1.42 9.54 0.21
N PRO A 182 1.52 9.09 1.48
CA PRO A 182 2.78 9.19 2.23
C PRO A 182 3.93 8.40 1.61
N GLY A 183 3.66 7.21 1.07
CA GLY A 183 4.67 6.37 0.42
C GLY A 183 5.29 7.06 -0.80
N ILE A 184 4.45 7.59 -1.69
CA ILE A 184 4.87 8.37 -2.87
C ILE A 184 5.70 9.57 -2.43
N LEU A 185 5.27 10.30 -1.39
CA LEU A 185 5.95 11.49 -0.88
C LEU A 185 7.38 11.17 -0.38
N VAL A 186 7.58 10.06 0.33
CA VAL A 186 8.90 9.62 0.80
C VAL A 186 9.78 9.16 -0.37
N THR A 187 9.23 8.39 -1.31
CA THR A 187 9.97 7.96 -2.52
C THR A 187 10.39 9.15 -3.36
N LEU A 188 9.50 10.14 -3.52
CA LEU A 188 9.76 11.41 -4.20
C LEU A 188 10.93 12.17 -3.60
N LEU A 189 10.90 12.40 -2.28
CA LEU A 189 11.99 13.08 -1.58
C LEU A 189 13.31 12.37 -1.74
N THR A 190 13.29 11.03 -1.68
CA THR A 190 14.48 10.20 -1.84
C THR A 190 15.03 10.30 -3.26
N MET A 191 14.19 10.21 -4.30
CA MET A 191 14.60 10.34 -5.70
C MET A 191 15.12 11.74 -6.00
N ILE A 192 14.42 12.80 -5.58
CA ILE A 192 14.84 14.19 -5.82
C ILE A 192 16.19 14.44 -5.12
N GLY A 193 16.32 14.05 -3.84
CA GLY A 193 17.56 14.22 -3.10
C GLY A 193 18.74 13.49 -3.71
N SER A 194 18.55 12.22 -4.09
CA SER A 194 19.60 11.40 -4.73
C SER A 194 19.99 11.91 -6.11
N PHE A 195 19.03 12.24 -6.97
CA PHE A 195 19.33 12.77 -8.31
C PHE A 195 19.99 14.14 -8.26
N MET A 196 19.52 15.05 -7.39
CA MET A 196 20.15 16.36 -7.26
C MET A 196 21.58 16.25 -6.74
N ALA A 197 21.84 15.38 -5.75
CA ALA A 197 23.18 15.12 -5.25
C ALA A 197 24.09 14.54 -6.35
N ALA A 198 23.61 13.53 -7.09
CA ALA A 198 24.37 12.89 -8.16
C ALA A 198 24.70 13.86 -9.30
N LEU A 199 23.70 14.58 -9.83
CA LEU A 199 23.87 15.53 -10.93
C LEU A 199 24.79 16.69 -10.54
N ASN A 200 24.69 17.19 -9.30
CA ASN A 200 25.55 18.28 -8.85
C ASN A 200 27.02 17.82 -8.77
N ILE A 201 27.30 16.61 -8.27
CA ILE A 201 28.66 16.06 -8.22
C ILE A 201 29.22 15.87 -9.64
N VAL A 202 28.43 15.31 -10.56
CA VAL A 202 28.84 15.12 -11.96
C VAL A 202 29.13 16.47 -12.62
N HIS A 203 28.22 17.44 -12.48
CA HIS A 203 28.34 18.75 -13.09
C HIS A 203 29.60 19.51 -12.63
N GLU A 204 29.95 19.39 -11.35
CA GLU A 204 31.17 20.00 -10.85
C GLU A 204 32.45 19.33 -11.33
N LYS A 205 32.40 18.00 -11.52
CA LYS A 205 33.51 17.27 -12.11
C LYS A 205 33.72 17.68 -13.57
N GLU A 206 32.65 17.90 -14.32
CA GLU A 206 32.70 18.35 -15.72
C GLU A 206 33.24 19.78 -15.86
N ILE A 207 32.85 20.71 -14.98
CA ILE A 207 33.29 22.12 -15.04
C ILE A 207 34.67 22.32 -14.40
N GLY A 208 35.22 21.32 -13.71
CA GLY A 208 36.53 21.40 -13.06
C GLY A 208 36.52 22.24 -11.77
N THR A 209 35.34 22.56 -11.24
CA THR A 209 35.20 23.36 -10.01
C THR A 209 35.86 22.67 -8.82
N ILE A 210 35.89 21.33 -8.83
CA ILE A 210 36.56 20.51 -7.80
C ILE A 210 38.05 20.86 -7.70
N GLU A 211 38.73 21.06 -8.84
CA GLU A 211 40.15 21.39 -8.89
C GLU A 211 40.41 22.84 -8.47
N GLN A 212 39.53 23.77 -8.88
CA GLN A 212 39.60 25.18 -8.50
C GLN A 212 39.43 25.41 -7.00
N ILE A 213 38.65 24.57 -6.32
CA ILE A 213 38.49 24.66 -4.86
C ILE A 213 39.80 24.37 -4.13
N ASN A 214 40.64 23.48 -4.66
CA ASN A 214 41.90 23.08 -4.02
C ASN A 214 42.93 24.23 -3.93
N VAL A 215 42.78 25.24 -4.79
CA VAL A 215 43.61 26.47 -4.79
C VAL A 215 42.91 27.67 -4.17
N SER A 216 41.67 27.51 -3.72
CA SER A 216 40.87 28.56 -3.08
C SER A 216 41.03 28.53 -1.55
N PRO A 217 40.86 29.67 -0.85
CA PRO A 217 40.92 29.71 0.62
C PRO A 217 39.64 29.18 1.30
N ILE A 218 38.89 28.28 0.65
CA ILE A 218 37.63 27.71 1.15
C ILE A 218 37.93 26.40 1.90
N THR A 219 37.39 26.24 3.10
CA THR A 219 37.55 24.99 3.85
C THR A 219 36.63 23.89 3.32
N LYS A 220 37.03 22.61 3.45
CA LYS A 220 36.19 21.46 3.04
C LYS A 220 34.80 21.48 3.68
N VAL A 221 34.70 21.88 4.95
CA VAL A 221 33.43 21.96 5.69
C VAL A 221 32.53 23.07 5.14
N GLU A 222 33.08 24.26 4.86
CA GLU A 222 32.30 25.37 4.26
C GLU A 222 31.75 24.98 2.88
N PHE A 223 32.53 24.24 2.09
CA PHE A 223 32.09 23.76 0.79
C PHE A 223 30.96 22.72 0.91
N ILE A 224 31.11 21.72 1.78
CA ILE A 224 30.09 20.69 2.01
C ILE A 224 28.79 21.33 2.53
N LEU A 225 28.88 22.21 3.53
CA LEU A 225 27.71 22.91 4.08
C LEU A 225 27.07 23.83 3.04
N GLY A 226 27.88 24.50 2.22
CA GLY A 226 27.42 25.37 1.14
C GLY A 226 26.52 24.66 0.13
N LYS A 227 26.69 23.36 -0.05
CA LYS A 227 25.83 22.52 -0.90
C LYS A 227 24.70 21.83 -0.16
N LEU A 228 25.01 21.27 1.00
CA LEU A 228 24.06 20.48 1.77
C LEU A 228 22.87 21.32 2.19
N ILE A 229 23.11 22.55 2.67
CA ILE A 229 22.06 23.46 3.16
C ILE A 229 21.03 23.78 2.06
N PRO A 230 21.41 24.23 0.84
CA PRO A 230 20.46 24.43 -0.25
C PRO A 230 19.63 23.20 -0.57
N PHE A 231 20.24 22.01 -0.67
CA PHE A 231 19.49 20.79 -0.97
C PHE A 231 18.54 20.40 0.15
N TRP A 232 18.95 20.58 1.40
CA TRP A 232 18.12 20.32 2.55
C TRP A 232 16.89 21.24 2.56
N ILE A 233 17.08 22.52 2.26
CA ILE A 233 15.99 23.50 2.14
C ILE A 233 15.07 23.14 0.96
N MET A 234 15.61 22.73 -0.19
CA MET A 234 14.79 22.28 -1.32
C MET A 234 13.99 21.02 -0.98
N GLY A 235 14.57 20.07 -0.24
CA GLY A 235 13.89 18.89 0.28
C GLY A 235 12.75 19.26 1.22
N LEU A 236 12.97 20.21 2.14
CA LEU A 236 11.93 20.74 3.03
C LEU A 236 10.81 21.42 2.26
N VAL A 237 11.12 22.23 1.25
CA VAL A 237 10.11 22.85 0.37
C VAL A 237 9.29 21.79 -0.35
N THR A 238 9.94 20.75 -0.89
CA THR A 238 9.29 19.61 -1.55
C THR A 238 8.35 18.87 -0.59
N LEU A 239 8.83 18.60 0.62
CA LEU A 239 8.07 17.94 1.70
C LEU A 239 6.84 18.78 2.07
N THR A 240 7.02 20.08 2.34
CA THR A 240 5.92 20.98 2.70
C THR A 240 4.88 21.05 1.58
N LEU A 241 5.31 21.16 0.34
CA LEU A 241 4.42 21.18 -0.82
C LEU A 241 3.69 19.85 -0.99
N GLY A 242 4.35 18.72 -0.80
CA GLY A 242 3.72 17.40 -0.82
C GLY A 242 2.69 17.22 0.31
N LEU A 243 2.99 17.71 1.51
CA LEU A 243 2.05 17.72 2.63
C LEU A 243 0.84 18.62 2.37
N LEU A 244 1.05 19.80 1.76
CA LEU A 244 -0.04 20.70 1.36
C LEU A 244 -0.98 20.04 0.34
N VAL A 245 -0.43 19.35 -0.67
CA VAL A 245 -1.24 18.58 -1.63
C VAL A 245 -2.00 17.45 -0.93
N SER A 246 -1.33 16.73 -0.03
CA SER A 246 -1.95 15.65 0.77
C SER A 246 -3.12 16.16 1.61
N TRP A 247 -2.97 17.34 2.21
CA TRP A 247 -4.01 17.98 3.00
C TRP A 247 -5.17 18.48 2.12
N LEU A 248 -4.88 19.24 1.06
CA LEU A 248 -5.89 19.88 0.21
C LEU A 248 -6.72 18.89 -0.61
N PHE A 249 -6.10 17.84 -1.17
CA PHE A 249 -6.75 16.92 -2.10
C PHE A 249 -7.21 15.62 -1.46
N TYR A 250 -6.54 15.17 -0.39
CA TYR A 250 -6.80 13.87 0.23
C TYR A 250 -7.31 13.99 1.67
N SER A 251 -7.42 15.21 2.21
CA SER A 251 -7.78 15.46 3.61
C SER A 251 -6.90 14.69 4.60
N ILE A 252 -5.66 14.38 4.21
CA ILE A 252 -4.69 13.69 5.05
C ILE A 252 -4.01 14.74 5.93
N ILE A 253 -4.28 14.68 7.23
CA ILE A 253 -3.68 15.58 8.22
C ILE A 253 -2.70 14.75 9.04
N PRO A 254 -1.43 15.18 9.19
CA PRO A 254 -0.53 14.59 10.17
C PRO A 254 -1.10 14.83 11.57
N VAL A 255 -1.65 13.79 12.19
CA VAL A 255 -2.10 13.85 13.58
C VAL A 255 -0.87 13.64 14.45
N GLY A 256 -0.11 14.71 14.69
CA GLY A 256 0.97 14.71 15.66
C GLY A 256 0.41 15.03 17.04
N SER A 257 0.65 14.16 18.03
CA SER A 257 0.62 14.62 19.42
C SER A 257 1.98 15.23 19.72
N ILE A 258 2.00 16.54 19.98
CA ILE A 258 3.10 17.14 20.74
C ILE A 258 2.77 16.83 22.20
N SER A 259 3.04 15.60 22.60
CA SER A 259 2.84 15.11 23.97
C SER A 259 4.10 14.39 24.41
#